data_AF-A0A7U9CSR1-F1
#
_entry.id   AF-A0A7U9CSR1-F1
#
_cell.length_a   1.000
_cell.length_b   1.000
_cell.length_c   1.000
_cell.angle_alpha   90.00
_cell.angle_beta   90.00
_cell.angle_gamma   90.00
#
_symmetry.space_group_name_H-M   'P 1'
#
loop_
_entity.id
_entity.type
_entity.pdbx_description
1 polymer ?
#
loop_
_entity_poly.entity_id
_entity_poly.type
_entity_poly.pdbx_seq_one_letter_code
_entity_poly.pdbx_strand_id
1 'polypeptide(L)'
;MYWVSELHRELVENNVKQVFFLSREGQPLKKMFDSYCTHSGQHIQSRYLEVSRRATLLPSLQSLEKEKFTTLFRQYRSMSLFEFLSSIGLEEFRTELMVLLGISVKELEQRHEDFPESKLFQNLLENSKFKQIFDEQRTLRRSVFWRYLSSLAEDDVPEELVVVDVGWKGTIQDNLYALLCNEAASTVKRVTGYYIGLVAEGAAGPMNTKHGLLFSTNNGRSPRYHIFNENRALFEIVLAADHGSAASYAIDNDGTATAVHDEFHEKEMLENLVFPVQRNIFEHFNRMLSSPPPSLNQVAKTHARLVFQPTRNEVDWFSSVFHVENFGVFERSFFTSMSSKPSISARLKFLFTVLRRNGRGLLGFWPWKKLDERVGRPIANLYGLIRYLQK
;
A
#
# COMPACT_ATOMS: atom_id res chain seq x y z
N MET A 1 4.02 -19.56 -2.96
CA MET A 1 5.17 -20.31 -3.53
C MET A 1 5.79 -19.57 -4.71
N TYR A 2 5.14 -19.50 -5.89
CA TYR A 2 5.69 -18.83 -7.09
C TYR A 2 6.32 -17.45 -6.82
N TRP A 3 5.57 -16.53 -6.19
CA TRP A 3 6.10 -15.19 -5.93
C TRP A 3 7.32 -15.21 -4.99
N VAL A 4 7.30 -16.07 -3.96
CA VAL A 4 8.43 -16.18 -3.01
C VAL A 4 9.66 -16.80 -3.68
N SER A 5 9.46 -17.78 -4.56
CA SER A 5 10.57 -18.37 -5.33
C SER A 5 11.17 -17.39 -6.32
N GLU A 6 10.36 -16.56 -6.97
CA GLU A 6 10.85 -15.48 -7.83
C GLU A 6 11.60 -14.41 -7.04
N LEU A 7 11.06 -13.97 -5.88
CA LEU A 7 11.76 -13.04 -5.00
C LEU A 7 13.11 -13.60 -4.59
N HIS A 8 13.15 -14.84 -4.08
CA HIS A 8 14.40 -15.49 -3.70
C HIS A 8 15.39 -15.56 -4.87
N ARG A 9 14.93 -15.97 -6.07
CA ARG A 9 15.77 -16.03 -7.28
C ARG A 9 16.41 -14.68 -7.58
N GLU A 10 15.59 -13.61 -7.63
CA GLU A 10 16.06 -12.25 -7.91
C GLU A 10 17.06 -11.77 -6.85
N LEU A 11 16.79 -11.99 -5.57
CA LEU A 11 17.70 -11.57 -4.50
C LEU A 11 19.05 -12.30 -4.55
N VAL A 12 19.05 -13.59 -4.87
CA VAL A 12 20.26 -14.40 -5.01
C VAL A 12 21.08 -13.99 -6.23
N GLU A 13 20.44 -13.84 -7.39
CA GLU A 13 21.08 -13.41 -8.63
C GLU A 13 21.73 -12.02 -8.48
N ASN A 14 21.13 -11.13 -7.69
CA ASN A 14 21.65 -9.80 -7.41
C ASN A 14 22.54 -9.72 -6.15
N ASN A 15 22.92 -10.87 -5.55
CA ASN A 15 23.78 -10.95 -4.36
C ASN A 15 23.28 -10.15 -3.13
N VAL A 16 21.96 -9.98 -3.00
CA VAL A 16 21.35 -9.23 -1.91
C VAL A 16 21.57 -9.97 -0.58
N LYS A 17 22.18 -9.28 0.39
CA LYS A 17 22.44 -9.82 1.73
C LYS A 17 21.33 -9.53 2.72
N GLN A 18 20.69 -8.38 2.57
CA GLN A 18 19.66 -7.88 3.48
C GLN A 18 18.47 -7.31 2.70
N VAL A 19 17.26 -7.67 3.11
CA VAL A 19 16.01 -7.25 2.48
C VAL A 19 14.99 -6.81 3.53
N PHE A 20 14.30 -5.71 3.27
CA PHE A 20 13.36 -5.07 4.20
C PHE A 20 11.92 -5.25 3.73
N PHE A 21 11.14 -6.04 4.45
CA PHE A 21 9.71 -6.22 4.20
C PHE A 21 8.93 -5.08 4.85
N LEU A 22 8.27 -4.26 4.02
CA LEU A 22 7.53 -3.09 4.46
C LEU A 22 6.20 -3.49 5.11
N SER A 23 5.85 -2.91 6.25
CA SER A 23 4.50 -3.08 6.82
C SER A 23 3.43 -2.47 5.90
N ARG A 24 2.20 -2.98 5.88
CA ARG A 24 1.63 -4.04 6.76
C ARG A 24 1.83 -5.41 6.12
N GLU A 25 1.64 -5.50 4.82
CA GLU A 25 1.61 -6.74 4.04
C GLU A 25 2.93 -7.51 4.06
N GLY A 26 4.03 -6.82 4.34
CA GLY A 26 5.35 -7.42 4.50
C GLY A 26 5.45 -8.45 5.62
N GLN A 27 4.62 -8.41 6.68
CA GLN A 27 4.76 -9.36 7.80
C GLN A 27 4.43 -10.81 7.37
N PRO A 28 3.25 -11.10 6.80
CA PRO A 28 2.98 -12.43 6.22
C PRO A 28 3.93 -12.82 5.09
N LEU A 29 4.34 -11.86 4.24
CA LEU A 29 5.27 -12.12 3.14
C LEU A 29 6.65 -12.54 3.65
N LYS A 30 7.18 -11.84 4.65
CA LYS A 30 8.44 -12.16 5.33
C LYS A 30 8.39 -13.56 5.91
N LYS A 31 7.31 -13.91 6.62
CA LYS A 31 7.13 -15.25 7.19
C LYS A 31 7.21 -16.36 6.14
N MET A 32 6.56 -16.19 5.00
CA MET A 32 6.67 -17.16 3.89
C MET A 32 8.07 -17.18 3.27
N PHE A 33 8.71 -16.03 3.14
CA PHE A 33 10.08 -15.91 2.63
C PHE A 33 11.11 -16.59 3.54
N ASP A 34 10.99 -16.41 4.85
CA ASP A 34 11.89 -17.03 5.86
C ASP A 34 11.77 -18.55 5.84
N SER A 35 10.54 -19.08 5.77
CA SER A 35 10.30 -20.52 5.57
C SER A 35 10.94 -21.04 4.28
N TYR A 36 10.89 -20.26 3.20
CA TYR A 36 11.48 -20.63 1.91
C TYR A 36 13.01 -20.62 1.96
N CYS A 37 13.63 -19.59 2.54
CA CYS A 37 15.09 -19.49 2.71
C CYS A 37 15.63 -20.63 3.59
N THR A 38 14.92 -20.95 4.68
CA THR A 38 15.26 -22.09 5.54
C THR A 38 15.25 -23.40 4.76
N HIS A 39 14.29 -23.59 3.87
CA HIS A 39 14.20 -24.78 3.02
C HIS A 39 15.26 -24.81 1.91
N SER A 40 15.56 -23.68 1.28
CA SER A 40 16.54 -23.58 0.18
C SER A 40 17.99 -23.68 0.65
N GLY A 41 18.26 -23.47 1.95
CA GLY A 41 19.59 -23.48 2.53
C GLY A 41 20.41 -22.22 2.23
N GLN A 42 19.80 -21.19 1.62
CA GLN A 42 20.45 -19.89 1.42
C GLN A 42 19.95 -18.87 2.43
N HIS A 43 20.91 -18.20 3.07
CA HIS A 43 20.61 -17.22 4.10
C HIS A 43 20.65 -15.79 3.54
N ILE A 44 19.47 -15.15 3.50
CA ILE A 44 19.30 -13.72 3.23
C ILE A 44 18.69 -13.13 4.51
N GLN A 45 19.30 -12.07 5.05
CA GLN A 45 18.77 -11.39 6.23
C GLN A 45 17.48 -10.66 5.87
N SER A 46 16.34 -11.17 6.35
CA SER A 46 15.06 -10.50 6.20
C SER A 46 14.77 -9.64 7.44
N ARG A 47 14.50 -8.35 7.23
CA ARG A 47 14.09 -7.40 8.26
C ARG A 47 12.64 -7.01 8.06
N TYR A 48 11.90 -6.81 9.15
CA TYR A 48 10.55 -6.26 9.08
C TYR A 48 10.62 -4.76 9.34
N LEU A 49 10.43 -3.96 8.28
CA LEU A 49 10.50 -2.51 8.35
C LEU A 49 9.09 -1.96 8.50
N GLU A 50 8.74 -1.57 9.72
CA GLU A 50 7.47 -0.91 10.00
C GLU A 50 7.47 0.51 9.47
N VAL A 51 6.72 0.74 8.39
CA VAL A 51 6.58 2.00 7.67
C VAL A 51 5.15 2.16 7.14
N SER A 52 4.74 3.40 6.93
CA SER A 52 3.51 3.70 6.21
C SER A 52 3.70 4.91 5.31
N ARG A 53 2.73 5.19 4.44
CA ARG A 53 2.71 6.44 3.67
C ARG A 53 2.76 7.66 4.58
N ARG A 54 2.01 7.66 5.68
CA ARG A 54 1.97 8.76 6.66
C ARG A 54 3.30 8.90 7.40
N ALA A 55 3.84 7.82 7.97
CA ALA A 55 5.08 7.84 8.73
C ALA A 55 6.31 8.26 7.91
N THR A 56 6.29 8.01 6.59
CA THR A 56 7.41 8.33 5.70
C THR A 56 7.22 9.64 4.92
N LEU A 57 6.01 10.20 4.85
CA LEU A 57 5.75 11.37 4.00
C LEU A 57 6.53 12.59 4.49
N LEU A 58 6.20 13.16 5.66
CA LEU A 58 6.82 14.38 6.16
C LEU A 58 8.36 14.36 6.13
N PRO A 59 9.06 13.33 6.67
CA PRO A 59 10.52 13.33 6.65
C PRO A 59 11.11 13.24 5.23
N SER A 60 10.36 12.71 4.26
CA SER A 60 10.78 12.65 2.84
C SER A 60 10.63 13.96 2.08
N LEU A 61 9.85 14.92 2.60
CA LEU A 61 9.56 16.18 1.93
C LEU A 61 10.79 17.09 1.87
N GLN A 62 10.75 18.03 0.93
CA GLN A 62 11.70 19.14 0.84
C GLN A 62 11.41 20.19 1.93
N SER A 63 12.25 21.23 2.01
CA SER A 63 11.89 22.41 2.82
C SER A 63 10.60 23.02 2.30
N LEU A 64 9.85 23.69 3.17
CA LEU A 64 8.49 24.13 2.83
C LEU A 64 8.46 25.09 1.63
N GLU A 65 9.53 25.87 1.41
CA GLU A 65 9.64 26.80 0.28
C GLU A 65 9.73 26.12 -1.08
N LYS A 66 10.23 24.87 -1.11
CA LYS A 66 10.42 24.08 -2.33
C LYS A 66 9.34 23.01 -2.51
N GLU A 67 8.75 22.58 -1.40
CA GLU A 67 7.80 21.49 -1.41
C GLU A 67 6.47 21.87 -2.08
N LYS A 68 5.94 20.94 -2.88
CA LYS A 68 4.68 21.10 -3.62
C LYS A 68 3.64 20.05 -3.22
N PHE A 69 3.98 19.14 -2.32
CA PHE A 69 3.17 18.04 -1.82
C PHE A 69 2.59 17.17 -2.96
N THR A 70 3.33 17.05 -4.07
CA THR A 70 2.84 16.38 -5.29
C THR A 70 2.46 14.92 -5.05
N THR A 71 3.19 14.22 -4.18
CA THR A 71 2.91 12.83 -3.79
C THR A 71 1.50 12.68 -3.20
N LEU A 72 1.08 13.63 -2.36
CA LEU A 72 -0.25 13.66 -1.73
C LEU A 72 -1.32 14.13 -2.73
N PHE A 73 -1.11 15.30 -3.34
CA PHE A 73 -2.11 15.97 -4.17
C PHE A 73 -2.36 15.33 -5.54
N ARG A 74 -1.47 14.45 -6.01
CA ARG A 74 -1.73 13.60 -7.19
C ARG A 74 -2.92 12.65 -6.97
N GLN A 75 -3.18 12.27 -5.73
CA GLN A 75 -4.23 11.30 -5.39
C GLN A 75 -5.40 11.95 -4.62
N TYR A 76 -5.13 12.95 -3.78
CA TYR A 76 -6.12 13.59 -2.92
C TYR A 76 -6.08 15.10 -3.13
N ARG A 77 -6.89 15.62 -4.07
CA ARG A 77 -7.08 17.08 -4.23
C ARG A 77 -8.19 17.62 -3.34
N SER A 78 -9.25 16.83 -3.18
CA SER A 78 -10.33 17.20 -2.28
C SER A 78 -10.03 16.69 -0.89
N MET A 79 -9.72 17.62 0.02
CA MET A 79 -9.41 17.32 1.42
C MET A 79 -9.62 18.56 2.30
N SER A 80 -9.69 18.35 3.61
CA SER A 80 -9.72 19.38 4.64
C SER A 80 -8.30 19.71 5.13
N LEU A 81 -8.18 20.81 5.90
CA LEU A 81 -6.90 21.13 6.55
C LEU A 81 -6.53 20.07 7.59
N PHE A 82 -7.51 19.52 8.33
CA PHE A 82 -7.26 18.41 9.25
C PHE A 82 -6.68 17.20 8.52
N GLU A 83 -7.28 16.78 7.41
CA GLU A 83 -6.80 15.63 6.63
C GLU A 83 -5.40 15.86 6.06
N PHE A 84 -5.09 17.10 5.68
CA PHE A 84 -3.75 17.47 5.22
C PHE A 84 -2.73 17.31 6.35
N LEU A 85 -3.01 17.92 7.51
CA LEU A 85 -2.15 17.81 8.70
C LEU A 85 -1.97 16.35 9.10
N SER A 86 -3.05 15.57 9.19
CA SER A 86 -3.01 14.14 9.50
C SER A 86 -2.19 13.35 8.49
N SER A 87 -2.23 13.70 7.19
CA SER A 87 -1.48 13.00 6.15
C SER A 87 0.04 13.20 6.27
N ILE A 88 0.47 14.36 6.76
CA ILE A 88 1.88 14.66 7.08
C ILE A 88 2.22 14.39 8.55
N GLY A 89 1.25 13.91 9.34
CA GLY A 89 1.42 13.58 10.74
C GLY A 89 1.60 14.80 11.65
N LEU A 90 1.00 15.95 11.36
CA LEU A 90 1.08 17.19 12.17
C LEU A 90 -0.26 17.55 12.83
N GLU A 91 -1.18 16.60 12.94
CA GLU A 91 -2.51 16.79 13.52
C GLU A 91 -2.48 17.20 14.99
N GLU A 92 -1.40 16.92 15.72
CA GLU A 92 -1.20 17.36 17.10
C GLU A 92 -1.12 18.89 17.22
N PHE A 93 -0.69 19.59 16.16
CA PHE A 93 -0.59 21.05 16.12
C PHE A 93 -1.90 21.74 15.69
N ARG A 94 -2.98 20.99 15.45
CA ARG A 94 -4.24 21.54 14.90
C ARG A 94 -4.80 22.70 15.72
N THR A 95 -4.78 22.62 17.04
CA THR A 95 -5.34 23.66 17.92
C THR A 95 -4.53 24.95 17.83
N GLU A 96 -3.20 24.84 17.83
CA GLU A 96 -2.30 25.99 17.67
C GLU A 96 -2.50 26.64 16.29
N LEU A 97 -2.52 25.83 15.23
CA LEU A 97 -2.69 26.32 13.85
C LEU A 97 -4.07 26.93 13.62
N MET A 98 -5.13 26.41 14.23
CA MET A 98 -6.46 27.02 14.16
C MET A 98 -6.46 28.45 14.73
N VAL A 99 -5.85 28.65 15.91
CA VAL A 99 -5.74 29.97 16.55
C VAL A 99 -4.93 30.91 15.67
N LEU A 100 -3.81 30.45 15.13
CA LEU A 100 -2.93 31.24 14.26
C LEU A 100 -3.59 31.65 12.93
N LEU A 101 -4.44 30.78 12.38
CA LEU A 101 -5.16 31.05 11.13
C LEU A 101 -6.50 31.77 11.36
N GLY A 102 -6.95 31.88 12.61
CA GLY A 102 -8.23 32.49 12.95
C GLY A 102 -9.44 31.70 12.45
N ILE A 103 -9.35 30.37 12.39
CA ILE A 103 -10.40 29.48 11.85
C ILE A 103 -11.09 28.67 12.95
N SER A 104 -12.35 28.31 12.70
CA SER A 104 -13.14 27.44 13.56
C SER A 104 -12.85 25.94 13.33
N VAL A 105 -13.28 25.08 14.26
CA VAL A 105 -13.21 23.61 14.10
C VAL A 105 -13.91 23.18 12.81
N LYS A 106 -15.07 23.79 12.52
CA LYS A 106 -15.86 23.48 11.33
C LYS A 106 -15.07 23.77 10.05
N GLU A 107 -14.32 24.87 10.01
CA GLU A 107 -13.48 25.23 8.85
C GLU A 107 -12.25 24.31 8.73
N LEU A 108 -11.66 23.89 9.86
CA LEU A 108 -10.56 22.93 9.87
C LEU A 108 -10.96 21.59 9.21
N GLU A 109 -12.16 21.10 9.51
CA GLU A 109 -12.69 19.81 9.02
C GLU A 109 -13.39 19.90 7.67
N GLN A 110 -13.69 21.10 7.18
CA GLN A 110 -14.36 21.30 5.91
C GLN A 110 -13.47 20.88 4.75
N ARG A 111 -13.91 19.88 3.96
CA ARG A 111 -13.25 19.51 2.70
C ARG A 111 -13.42 20.61 1.66
N HIS A 112 -12.31 20.99 1.05
CA HIS A 112 -12.29 21.82 -0.17
C HIS A 112 -12.27 20.88 -1.38
N GLU A 113 -12.91 21.24 -2.50
CA GLU A 113 -12.84 20.41 -3.73
C GLU A 113 -11.43 20.37 -4.31
N ASP A 114 -10.73 21.50 -4.22
CA ASP A 114 -9.34 21.67 -4.63
C ASP A 114 -8.54 22.37 -3.53
N PHE A 115 -8.15 21.60 -2.51
CA PHE A 115 -7.43 22.10 -1.34
C PHE A 115 -6.09 22.78 -1.68
N PRO A 116 -5.25 22.25 -2.60
CA PRO A 116 -3.99 22.90 -3.00
C PRO A 116 -4.15 24.34 -3.51
N GLU A 117 -5.26 24.65 -4.17
CA GLU A 117 -5.55 25.98 -4.72
C GLU A 117 -6.36 26.86 -3.74
N SER A 118 -6.67 26.34 -2.55
CA SER A 118 -7.49 27.05 -1.58
C SER A 118 -6.72 28.18 -0.88
N LYS A 119 -7.42 29.28 -0.56
CA LYS A 119 -6.85 30.38 0.25
C LYS A 119 -6.38 29.90 1.62
N LEU A 120 -7.10 28.94 2.21
CA LEU A 120 -6.74 28.38 3.51
C LEU A 120 -5.36 27.72 3.47
N PHE A 121 -5.08 26.93 2.42
CA PHE A 121 -3.78 26.29 2.24
C PHE A 121 -2.67 27.31 1.97
N GLN A 122 -2.91 28.33 1.13
CA GLN A 122 -1.92 29.38 0.88
C GLN A 122 -1.59 30.16 2.17
N ASN A 123 -2.61 30.53 2.95
CA ASN A 123 -2.41 31.19 4.25
C ASN A 123 -1.60 30.33 5.23
N LEU A 124 -1.81 29.01 5.23
CA LEU A 124 -1.01 28.07 6.01
C LEU A 124 0.47 28.10 5.59
N LEU A 125 0.75 28.03 4.28
CA LEU A 125 2.11 28.04 3.75
C LEU A 125 2.83 29.37 3.99
N GLU A 126 2.10 30.49 4.05
CA GLU A 126 2.67 31.81 4.35
C GLU A 126 2.95 32.02 5.84
N ASN A 127 2.27 31.28 6.73
CA ASN A 127 2.38 31.43 8.17
C ASN A 127 3.78 31.05 8.69
N SER A 128 4.45 32.00 9.35
CA SER A 128 5.82 31.81 9.87
C SER A 128 5.94 30.72 10.92
N LYS A 129 4.92 30.56 11.78
CA LYS A 129 4.93 29.53 12.81
C LYS A 129 4.72 28.14 12.22
N PHE A 130 3.87 28.00 11.20
CA PHE A 130 3.74 26.74 10.46
C PHE A 130 5.04 26.36 9.75
N LYS A 131 5.74 27.32 9.11
CA LYS A 131 7.08 27.07 8.52
C LYS A 131 8.05 26.49 9.54
N GLN A 132 8.12 27.10 10.72
CA GLN A 132 8.96 26.63 11.82
C GLN A 132 8.57 25.19 12.23
N ILE A 133 7.28 24.95 12.54
CA ILE A 133 6.79 23.63 12.94
C ILE A 133 7.12 22.57 11.89
N PHE A 134 6.86 22.88 10.61
CA PHE A 134 7.08 21.97 9.50
C PHE A 134 8.55 21.55 9.41
N ASP A 135 9.49 22.50 9.39
CA ASP A 135 10.92 22.18 9.21
C ASP A 135 11.54 21.53 10.46
N GLU A 136 11.13 21.95 11.66
CA GLU A 136 11.56 21.30 12.91
C GLU A 136 11.11 19.84 12.95
N GLN A 137 9.82 19.58 12.69
CA GLN A 137 9.26 18.22 12.71
C GLN A 137 9.80 17.36 11.57
N ARG A 138 10.01 17.92 10.38
CA ARG A 138 10.62 17.23 9.24
C ARG A 138 12.04 16.75 9.57
N THR A 139 12.86 17.64 10.14
CA THR A 139 14.25 17.33 10.50
C THR A 139 14.33 16.32 11.64
N LEU A 140 13.51 16.52 12.68
CA LEU A 140 13.41 15.61 13.82
C LEU A 140 12.98 14.21 13.39
N ARG A 141 11.89 14.08 12.65
CA ARG A 141 11.37 12.76 12.24
C ARG A 141 12.32 12.05 11.29
N ARG A 142 13.08 12.80 10.49
CA ARG A 142 14.15 12.24 9.65
C ARG A 142 15.26 11.63 10.50
N SER A 143 15.76 12.32 11.52
CA SER A 143 16.83 11.77 12.37
C SER A 143 16.36 10.57 13.19
N VAL A 144 15.13 10.61 13.72
CA VAL A 144 14.54 9.48 14.45
C VAL A 144 14.31 8.28 13.53
N PHE A 145 13.82 8.49 12.30
CA PHE A 145 13.70 7.41 11.33
C PHE A 145 15.04 6.79 10.97
N TRP A 146 16.08 7.60 10.76
CA TRP A 146 17.43 7.08 10.50
C TRP A 146 17.93 6.21 11.66
N ARG A 147 17.71 6.64 12.91
CA ARG A 147 18.06 5.83 14.09
C ARG A 147 17.29 4.51 14.14
N TYR A 148 16.00 4.53 13.83
CA TYR A 148 15.16 3.34 13.74
C TYR A 148 15.65 2.36 12.67
N LEU A 149 15.90 2.85 11.45
CA LEU A 149 16.41 2.03 10.35
C LEU A 149 17.80 1.46 10.68
N SER A 150 18.68 2.27 11.26
CA SER A 150 20.03 1.83 11.65
C SER A 150 19.96 0.71 12.70
N SER A 151 19.16 0.90 13.75
CA SER A 151 18.94 -0.13 14.77
C SER A 151 18.38 -1.43 14.17
N LEU A 152 17.38 -1.33 13.29
CA LEU A 152 16.77 -2.47 12.61
C LEU A 152 17.78 -3.23 11.72
N ALA A 153 18.74 -2.50 11.14
CA ALA A 153 19.82 -3.04 10.32
C ALA A 153 21.06 -3.45 11.13
N GLU A 154 21.00 -3.43 12.47
CA GLU A 154 22.14 -3.69 13.36
C GLU A 154 23.35 -2.78 13.06
N ASP A 155 23.06 -1.51 12.79
CA ASP A 155 24.00 -0.46 12.38
C ASP A 155 24.76 -0.74 11.06
N ASP A 156 24.32 -1.74 10.28
CA ASP A 156 24.84 -2.09 8.94
C ASP A 156 23.81 -1.80 7.84
N VAL A 157 23.45 -0.53 7.70
CA VAL A 157 22.51 -0.09 6.65
C VAL A 157 23.21 -0.12 5.28
N PRO A 158 22.73 -0.90 4.30
CA PRO A 158 23.40 -1.04 3.00
C PRO A 158 23.29 0.22 2.13
N GLU A 159 24.23 0.43 1.21
CA GLU A 159 24.13 1.48 0.19
C GLU A 159 22.94 1.27 -0.76
N GLU A 160 22.54 0.02 -0.96
CA GLU A 160 21.34 -0.38 -1.68
C GLU A 160 20.30 -0.92 -0.70
N LEU A 161 19.27 -0.12 -0.47
CA LEU A 161 18.13 -0.55 0.34
C LEU A 161 17.18 -1.39 -0.52
N VAL A 162 17.17 -2.69 -0.28
CA VAL A 162 16.24 -3.60 -0.97
C VAL A 162 14.96 -3.73 -0.15
N VAL A 163 13.82 -3.36 -0.73
CA VAL A 163 12.52 -3.35 -0.07
C VAL A 163 11.53 -4.31 -0.73
N VAL A 164 10.61 -4.84 0.07
CA VAL A 164 9.56 -5.76 -0.38
C VAL A 164 8.19 -5.32 0.14
N ASP A 165 7.20 -5.29 -0.73
CA ASP A 165 5.83 -4.89 -0.39
C ASP A 165 4.81 -5.60 -1.30
N VAL A 166 3.52 -5.59 -0.98
CA VAL A 166 2.46 -5.99 -1.92
C VAL A 166 2.47 -5.04 -3.13
N GLY A 167 2.50 -3.73 -2.83
CA GLY A 167 2.60 -2.55 -3.69
C GLY A 167 1.62 -2.43 -4.84
N TRP A 168 1.44 -1.21 -5.37
CA TRP A 168 0.83 -0.96 -6.68
C TRP A 168 1.50 0.19 -7.44
N LYS A 169 1.94 1.22 -6.71
CA LYS A 169 2.67 2.39 -7.24
C LYS A 169 4.03 2.64 -6.56
N GLY A 170 4.31 1.94 -5.45
CA GLY A 170 5.55 2.09 -4.67
C GLY A 170 5.70 3.44 -3.95
N THR A 171 4.61 4.03 -3.44
CA THR A 171 4.67 5.36 -2.79
C THR A 171 5.56 5.38 -1.54
N ILE A 172 5.54 4.33 -0.71
CA ILE A 172 6.41 4.25 0.46
C ILE A 172 7.88 4.20 0.02
N GLN A 173 8.21 3.40 -0.99
CA GLN A 173 9.55 3.40 -1.58
C GLN A 173 9.95 4.79 -2.11
N ASP A 174 9.06 5.50 -2.80
CA ASP A 174 9.35 6.85 -3.28
C ASP A 174 9.70 7.80 -2.11
N ASN A 175 8.97 7.71 -0.99
CA ASN A 175 9.26 8.46 0.22
C ASN A 175 10.60 8.04 0.85
N LEU A 176 10.88 6.73 0.96
CA LEU A 176 12.14 6.21 1.51
C LEU A 176 13.34 6.65 0.66
N TYR A 177 13.22 6.61 -0.66
CA TYR A 177 14.25 7.10 -1.58
C TYR A 177 14.52 8.59 -1.36
N ALA A 178 13.48 9.42 -1.33
CA ALA A 178 13.62 10.86 -1.12
C ALA A 178 14.17 11.22 0.27
N LEU A 179 13.79 10.44 1.28
CA LEU A 179 14.24 10.57 2.67
C LEU A 179 15.71 10.18 2.84
N LEU A 180 16.11 9.02 2.32
CA LEU A 180 17.40 8.40 2.65
C LEU A 180 18.50 8.77 1.66
N CYS A 181 18.21 8.92 0.36
CA CYS A 181 19.26 9.21 -0.62
C CYS A 181 19.69 10.69 -0.62
N ASN A 182 18.86 11.58 -0.06
CA ASN A 182 19.16 13.01 0.09
C ASN A 182 19.63 13.39 1.50
N GLU A 183 19.85 12.42 2.38
CA GLU A 183 20.26 12.66 3.76
C GLU A 183 21.77 12.47 3.91
N ALA A 184 22.45 13.48 4.47
CA ALA A 184 23.91 13.46 4.59
C ALA A 184 24.40 12.36 5.54
N ALA A 185 23.62 12.05 6.58
CA ALA A 185 23.92 10.97 7.52
C ALA A 185 23.68 9.57 6.94
N SER A 186 23.00 9.45 5.80
CA SER A 186 22.58 8.16 5.24
C SER A 186 23.60 7.55 4.29
N THR A 187 23.88 6.26 4.51
CA THR A 187 24.69 5.42 3.61
C THR A 187 23.95 5.04 2.34
N VAL A 188 22.62 5.06 2.36
CA VAL A 188 21.77 4.62 1.24
C VAL A 188 21.94 5.55 0.04
N LYS A 189 22.27 4.99 -1.11
CA LYS A 189 22.40 5.69 -2.41
C LYS A 189 21.34 5.26 -3.41
N ARG A 190 20.77 4.07 -3.26
CA ARG A 190 19.68 3.56 -4.10
C ARG A 190 18.66 2.76 -3.32
N VAL A 191 17.45 2.70 -3.85
CA VAL A 191 16.38 1.84 -3.34
C VAL A 191 15.86 0.95 -4.46
N THR A 192 15.77 -0.35 -4.19
CA THR A 192 15.29 -1.35 -5.14
C THR A 192 14.13 -2.11 -4.53
N GLY A 193 12.96 -2.03 -5.16
CA GLY A 193 11.73 -2.61 -4.64
C GLY A 193 11.27 -3.83 -5.42
N TYR A 194 10.88 -4.87 -4.70
CA TYR A 194 10.25 -6.07 -5.23
C TYR A 194 8.82 -6.20 -4.71
N TYR A 195 7.87 -6.25 -5.64
CA TYR A 195 6.45 -6.18 -5.35
C TYR A 195 5.70 -7.42 -5.80
N ILE A 196 4.53 -7.69 -5.21
CA ILE A 196 3.57 -8.62 -5.82
C ILE A 196 3.16 -8.06 -7.18
N GLY A 197 2.65 -6.82 -7.19
CA GLY A 197 2.12 -6.20 -8.39
C GLY A 197 2.54 -4.74 -8.58
N LEU A 198 2.68 -4.30 -9.83
CA LEU A 198 2.79 -2.88 -10.17
C LEU A 198 1.77 -2.49 -11.23
N VAL A 199 1.07 -1.38 -11.01
CA VAL A 199 0.07 -0.82 -11.93
C VAL A 199 0.41 0.59 -12.42
N ALA A 200 1.50 1.16 -11.89
CA ALA A 200 2.10 2.40 -12.34
C ALA A 200 3.58 2.48 -11.89
N GLU A 201 4.37 3.26 -12.61
CA GLU A 201 5.81 3.40 -12.37
C GLU A 201 6.13 4.27 -11.13
N GLY A 202 5.24 5.18 -10.74
CA GLY A 202 5.51 6.12 -9.64
C GLY A 202 6.73 7.00 -9.95
N ALA A 203 7.60 7.24 -8.97
CA ALA A 203 8.88 7.95 -9.18
C ALA A 203 10.05 7.01 -9.54
N ALA A 204 9.79 5.95 -10.33
CA ALA A 204 10.83 5.00 -10.71
C ALA A 204 11.96 5.67 -11.52
N GLY A 205 13.18 5.22 -11.28
CA GLY A 205 14.37 5.71 -11.98
C GLY A 205 15.60 4.83 -11.70
N PRO A 206 16.78 5.18 -12.25
CA PRO A 206 17.99 4.35 -12.13
C PRO A 206 18.46 4.11 -10.68
N MET A 207 18.11 4.99 -9.75
CA MET A 207 18.43 4.90 -8.32
C MET A 207 17.22 4.52 -7.45
N ASN A 208 16.04 4.38 -8.06
CA ASN A 208 14.78 4.05 -7.40
C ASN A 208 14.03 3.01 -8.25
N THR A 209 14.53 1.78 -8.30
CA THR A 209 14.03 0.75 -9.23
C THR A 209 12.88 -0.05 -8.62
N LYS A 210 11.92 -0.47 -9.44
CA LYS A 210 10.71 -1.17 -8.99
C LYS A 210 10.39 -2.36 -9.90
N HIS A 211 10.29 -3.54 -9.29
CA HIS A 211 10.03 -4.81 -9.96
C HIS A 211 8.71 -5.40 -9.47
N GLY A 212 7.77 -5.65 -10.39
CA GLY A 212 6.54 -6.40 -10.08
C GLY A 212 6.72 -7.86 -10.46
N LEU A 213 6.79 -8.75 -9.48
CA LEU A 213 7.20 -10.15 -9.68
C LEU A 213 6.05 -11.07 -10.14
N LEU A 214 4.82 -10.82 -9.67
CA LEU A 214 3.65 -11.56 -10.14
C LEU A 214 3.02 -10.88 -11.36
N PHE A 215 2.93 -9.55 -11.33
CA PHE A 215 2.50 -8.75 -12.46
C PHE A 215 3.02 -7.32 -12.44
N SER A 216 3.12 -6.69 -13.61
CA SER A 216 3.60 -5.32 -13.74
C SER A 216 3.01 -4.62 -14.97
N THR A 217 2.91 -3.30 -14.92
CA THR A 217 2.76 -2.43 -16.10
C THR A 217 4.06 -1.74 -16.53
N ASN A 218 5.11 -1.80 -15.70
CA ASN A 218 6.38 -1.16 -16.01
C ASN A 218 7.01 -1.87 -17.20
N ASN A 219 7.44 -1.11 -18.22
CA ASN A 219 7.95 -1.64 -19.49
C ASN A 219 6.93 -2.52 -20.25
N GLY A 220 5.63 -2.25 -20.06
CA GLY A 220 4.54 -3.01 -20.68
C GLY A 220 3.83 -3.92 -19.69
N ARG A 221 2.69 -4.47 -20.11
CA ARG A 221 1.94 -5.40 -19.27
C ARG A 221 2.62 -6.76 -19.26
N SER A 222 2.89 -7.27 -18.06
CA SER A 222 3.36 -8.64 -17.88
C SER A 222 2.33 -9.67 -18.33
N PRO A 223 2.74 -10.91 -18.64
CA PRO A 223 1.80 -12.00 -18.91
C PRO A 223 0.77 -12.14 -17.79
N ARG A 224 -0.48 -12.42 -18.16
CA ARG A 224 -1.60 -12.67 -17.21
C ARG A 224 -1.93 -11.46 -16.32
N TYR A 225 -1.46 -10.26 -16.65
CA TYR A 225 -1.72 -9.03 -15.91
C TYR A 225 -3.20 -8.85 -15.54
N HIS A 226 -4.11 -9.06 -16.51
CA HIS A 226 -5.55 -8.85 -16.31
C HIS A 226 -6.20 -9.81 -15.31
N ILE A 227 -5.59 -10.98 -15.08
CA ILE A 227 -6.06 -11.95 -14.07
C ILE A 227 -5.63 -11.49 -12.68
N PHE A 228 -4.35 -11.19 -12.48
CA PHE A 228 -3.82 -10.84 -11.15
C PHE A 228 -4.25 -9.44 -10.68
N ASN A 229 -4.45 -8.51 -11.62
CA ASN A 229 -4.91 -7.16 -11.31
C ASN A 229 -6.44 -7.07 -11.07
N GLU A 230 -7.19 -8.18 -11.19
CA GLU A 230 -8.66 -8.15 -11.10
C GLU A 230 -9.17 -7.79 -9.70
N ASN A 231 -8.52 -8.30 -8.64
CA ASN A 231 -8.87 -7.98 -7.27
C ASN A 231 -7.61 -7.78 -6.42
N ARG A 232 -7.10 -6.55 -6.45
CA ARG A 232 -5.91 -6.12 -5.70
C ARG A 232 -6.14 -6.08 -4.19
N ALA A 233 -7.34 -5.66 -3.77
CA ALA A 233 -7.72 -5.57 -2.36
C ALA A 233 -7.66 -6.95 -1.67
N LEU A 234 -7.89 -8.03 -2.40
CA LEU A 234 -7.72 -9.37 -1.85
C LEU A 234 -6.31 -9.62 -1.31
N PHE A 235 -5.26 -9.15 -2.02
CA PHE A 235 -3.88 -9.30 -1.54
C PHE A 235 -3.63 -8.49 -0.26
N GLU A 236 -4.10 -7.24 -0.20
CA GLU A 236 -3.97 -6.37 0.97
C GLU A 236 -4.65 -6.98 2.20
N ILE A 237 -5.87 -7.50 2.03
CA ILE A 237 -6.66 -8.10 3.12
C ILE A 237 -6.00 -9.39 3.62
N VAL A 238 -5.69 -10.34 2.73
CA VAL A 238 -5.16 -11.65 3.17
C VAL A 238 -3.74 -11.54 3.72
N LEU A 239 -3.01 -10.46 3.42
CA LEU A 239 -1.67 -10.21 3.93
C LEU A 239 -1.65 -9.20 5.09
N ALA A 240 -2.79 -8.89 5.72
CA ALA A 240 -2.81 -7.97 6.85
C ALA A 240 -1.87 -8.39 8.00
N ALA A 241 -1.20 -7.42 8.60
CA ALA A 241 -0.38 -7.59 9.81
C ALA A 241 -1.26 -7.66 11.08
N ASP A 242 -0.65 -8.09 12.19
CA ASP A 242 -1.24 -8.18 13.52
C ASP A 242 -1.09 -6.90 14.38
N HIS A 243 -0.83 -5.76 13.73
CA HIS A 243 -0.75 -4.45 14.38
C HIS A 243 -1.34 -3.32 13.51
N GLY A 244 -1.50 -2.15 14.14
CA GLY A 244 -1.91 -0.91 13.47
C GLY A 244 -0.83 -0.35 12.55
N SER A 245 -1.22 0.59 11.68
CA SER A 245 -0.27 1.26 10.77
C SER A 245 0.76 2.07 11.54
N ALA A 246 2.02 2.07 11.10
CA ALA A 246 3.04 2.97 11.65
C ALA A 246 2.62 4.44 11.40
N ALA A 247 2.54 5.23 12.46
CA ALA A 247 2.20 6.65 12.43
C ALA A 247 3.44 7.53 12.48
N SER A 248 4.40 7.19 13.33
CA SER A 248 5.66 7.89 13.54
C SER A 248 6.70 6.97 14.20
N TYR A 249 7.80 7.54 14.68
CA TYR A 249 8.86 6.83 15.38
C TYR A 249 9.24 7.63 16.63
N ALA A 250 9.62 6.94 17.69
CA ALA A 250 10.07 7.54 18.94
C ALA A 250 11.36 6.89 19.43
N ILE A 251 12.17 7.64 20.17
CA ILE A 251 13.33 7.11 20.88
C ILE A 251 12.92 6.93 22.34
N ASP A 252 13.08 5.72 22.87
CA ASP A 252 12.84 5.45 24.29
C ASP A 252 13.97 5.96 25.19
N ASN A 253 13.81 5.81 26.50
CA ASN A 253 14.79 6.26 27.48
C ASN A 253 16.14 5.56 27.36
N ASP A 254 16.17 4.37 26.75
CA ASP A 254 17.39 3.57 26.54
C ASP A 254 18.08 3.92 25.20
N GLY A 255 17.54 4.88 24.44
CA GLY A 255 18.09 5.31 23.16
C GLY A 255 17.71 4.41 21.98
N THR A 256 16.75 3.51 22.17
CA THR A 256 16.23 2.62 21.14
C THR A 256 15.10 3.30 20.39
N ALA A 257 15.21 3.36 19.06
CA ALA A 257 14.15 3.91 18.23
C ALA A 257 13.15 2.81 17.84
N THR A 258 11.86 3.07 18.04
CA THR A 258 10.76 2.13 17.76
C THR A 258 9.64 2.80 16.96
N ALA A 259 8.86 2.00 16.22
CA ALA A 259 7.68 2.47 15.52
C ALA A 259 6.54 2.75 16.50
N VAL A 260 5.84 3.85 16.28
CA VAL A 260 4.61 4.22 17.01
C VAL A 260 3.44 3.94 16.09
N HIS A 261 2.45 3.18 16.55
CA HIS A 261 1.29 2.77 15.75
C HIS A 261 0.06 3.64 15.98
N ASP A 262 -0.76 3.74 14.94
CA ASP A 262 -2.15 4.14 15.04
C ASP A 262 -2.99 3.09 15.79
N GLU A 263 -4.20 3.49 16.20
CA GLU A 263 -5.19 2.55 16.71
C GLU A 263 -5.45 1.42 15.71
N PHE A 264 -5.45 0.18 16.21
CA PHE A 264 -5.65 -1.01 15.39
C PHE A 264 -7.13 -1.32 15.16
N HIS A 265 -7.81 -0.45 14.41
CA HIS A 265 -9.26 -0.52 14.21
C HIS A 265 -9.76 -1.82 13.57
N GLU A 266 -8.95 -2.52 12.78
CA GLU A 266 -9.35 -3.77 12.12
C GLU A 266 -9.15 -5.02 12.99
N LYS A 267 -8.57 -4.90 14.20
CA LYS A 267 -8.11 -6.04 15.02
C LYS A 267 -9.14 -7.16 15.14
N GLU A 268 -10.33 -6.86 15.66
CA GLU A 268 -11.37 -7.85 15.90
C GLU A 268 -11.81 -8.56 14.59
N MET A 269 -11.93 -7.79 13.50
CA MET A 269 -12.31 -8.33 12.20
C MET A 269 -11.21 -9.24 11.64
N LEU A 270 -9.95 -8.85 11.74
CA LEU A 270 -8.82 -9.64 11.26
C LEU A 270 -8.66 -10.94 12.06
N GLU A 271 -8.74 -10.86 13.39
CA GLU A 271 -8.63 -12.02 14.28
C GLU A 271 -9.69 -13.08 13.98
N ASN A 272 -10.94 -12.63 13.73
CA ASN A 272 -12.07 -13.52 13.52
C ASN A 272 -12.22 -14.02 12.07
N LEU A 273 -11.88 -13.18 11.08
CA LEU A 273 -12.20 -13.47 9.67
C LEU A 273 -10.98 -13.70 8.79
N VAL A 274 -9.84 -13.05 9.05
CA VAL A 274 -8.67 -13.06 8.15
C VAL A 274 -7.56 -13.99 8.64
N PHE A 275 -7.20 -13.95 9.92
CA PHE A 275 -6.16 -14.82 10.48
C PHE A 275 -6.47 -16.32 10.35
N PRO A 276 -7.73 -16.79 10.43
CA PRO A 276 -8.04 -18.18 10.09
C PRO A 276 -7.68 -18.53 8.64
N VAL A 277 -7.90 -17.61 7.70
CA VAL A 277 -7.51 -17.81 6.29
C VAL A 277 -5.98 -17.79 6.15
N GLN A 278 -5.29 -16.87 6.81
CA GLN A 278 -3.82 -16.82 6.80
C GLN A 278 -3.19 -18.10 7.33
N ARG A 279 -3.71 -18.68 8.43
CA ARG A 279 -3.23 -19.97 8.96
C ARG A 279 -3.29 -21.06 7.90
N ASN A 280 -4.41 -21.18 7.19
CA ASN A 280 -4.56 -22.12 6.08
C ASN A 280 -3.59 -21.83 4.92
N ILE A 281 -3.34 -20.56 4.61
CA ILE A 281 -2.35 -20.15 3.59
C ILE A 281 -0.94 -20.61 4.00
N PHE A 282 -0.52 -20.37 5.24
CA PHE A 282 0.81 -20.77 5.73
C PHE A 282 0.96 -22.29 5.79
N GLU A 283 -0.04 -23.02 6.26
CA GLU A 283 -0.03 -24.49 6.26
C GLU A 283 0.07 -25.06 4.84
N HIS A 284 -0.68 -24.49 3.89
CA HIS A 284 -0.58 -24.90 2.50
C HIS A 284 0.78 -24.54 1.89
N PHE A 285 1.28 -23.33 2.16
CA PHE A 285 2.60 -22.89 1.71
C PHE A 285 3.71 -23.83 2.21
N ASN A 286 3.70 -24.18 3.49
CA ASN A 286 4.70 -25.07 4.08
C ASN A 286 4.65 -26.48 3.47
N ARG A 287 3.46 -27.03 3.20
CA ARG A 287 3.32 -28.30 2.47
C ARG A 287 3.88 -28.24 1.06
N MET A 288 3.81 -27.07 0.41
CA MET A 288 4.35 -26.89 -0.93
C MET A 288 5.88 -26.77 -0.97
N LEU A 289 6.56 -26.48 0.15
CA LEU A 289 8.02 -26.28 0.16
C LEU A 289 8.77 -27.50 -0.40
N SER A 290 8.27 -28.71 -0.17
CA SER A 290 8.87 -29.96 -0.66
C SER A 290 8.57 -30.26 -2.13
N SER A 291 7.82 -29.38 -2.83
CA SER A 291 7.47 -29.53 -4.25
C SER A 291 8.11 -28.41 -5.08
N PRO A 292 8.38 -28.65 -6.38
CA PRO A 292 8.79 -27.57 -7.28
C PRO A 292 7.78 -26.41 -7.25
N PRO A 293 8.24 -25.14 -7.31
CA PRO A 293 7.35 -24.00 -7.42
C PRO A 293 6.37 -24.14 -8.60
N PRO A 294 5.09 -23.79 -8.43
CA PRO A 294 4.13 -23.88 -9.52
C PRO A 294 4.46 -22.84 -10.60
N SER A 295 4.26 -23.20 -11.86
CA SER A 295 4.41 -22.26 -12.98
C SER A 295 3.41 -21.09 -12.90
N LEU A 296 3.77 -19.95 -13.50
CA LEU A 296 2.88 -18.78 -13.61
C LEU A 296 1.50 -19.14 -14.19
N ASN A 297 1.44 -20.03 -15.18
CA ASN A 297 0.18 -20.47 -15.78
C ASN A 297 -0.71 -21.25 -14.80
N GLN A 298 -0.13 -22.12 -13.97
CA GLN A 298 -0.87 -22.84 -12.93
C GLN A 298 -1.40 -21.86 -11.88
N VAL A 299 -0.57 -20.92 -11.41
CA VAL A 299 -0.98 -19.88 -10.46
C VAL A 299 -2.09 -19.00 -11.04
N ALA A 300 -1.94 -18.56 -12.28
CA ALA A 300 -2.92 -17.73 -12.98
C ALA A 300 -4.26 -18.46 -13.16
N LYS A 301 -4.26 -19.76 -13.49
CA LYS A 301 -5.49 -20.56 -13.61
C LYS A 301 -6.25 -20.63 -12.28
N THR A 302 -5.55 -20.90 -11.18
CA THR A 302 -6.16 -20.97 -9.84
C THR A 302 -6.69 -19.63 -9.39
N HIS A 303 -5.93 -18.54 -9.62
CA HIS A 303 -6.36 -17.18 -9.30
C HIS A 303 -7.55 -16.74 -10.15
N ALA A 304 -7.54 -17.03 -11.46
CA ALA A 304 -8.65 -16.72 -12.37
C ALA A 304 -9.97 -17.33 -11.92
N ARG A 305 -9.95 -18.57 -11.43
CA ARG A 305 -11.14 -19.22 -10.86
C ARG A 305 -11.67 -18.43 -9.66
N LEU A 306 -10.80 -17.94 -8.79
CA LEU A 306 -11.19 -17.12 -7.63
C LEU A 306 -11.81 -15.79 -8.08
N VAL A 307 -11.17 -15.07 -8.99
CA VAL A 307 -11.58 -13.69 -9.33
C VAL A 307 -12.68 -13.61 -10.38
N PHE A 308 -12.86 -14.65 -11.22
CA PHE A 308 -13.86 -14.66 -12.29
C PHE A 308 -14.95 -15.72 -12.13
N GLN A 309 -14.81 -16.65 -11.19
CA GLN A 309 -15.84 -17.65 -10.88
C GLN A 309 -15.90 -17.94 -9.36
N PRO A 310 -15.96 -16.92 -8.49
CA PRO A 310 -15.99 -17.14 -7.04
C PRO A 310 -17.24 -17.90 -6.62
N THR A 311 -17.09 -18.76 -5.62
CA THR A 311 -18.21 -19.35 -4.90
C THR A 311 -18.97 -18.28 -4.11
N ARG A 312 -20.20 -18.59 -3.68
CA ARG A 312 -20.97 -17.65 -2.83
C ARG A 312 -20.24 -17.34 -1.53
N ASN A 313 -19.70 -18.37 -0.87
CA ASN A 313 -18.94 -18.22 0.38
C ASN A 313 -17.72 -17.29 0.21
N GLU A 314 -17.02 -17.35 -0.92
CA GLU A 314 -15.88 -16.44 -1.19
C GLU A 314 -16.33 -15.00 -1.38
N VAL A 315 -17.45 -14.77 -2.06
CA VAL A 315 -18.03 -13.42 -2.21
C VAL A 315 -18.52 -12.91 -0.86
N ASP A 316 -19.21 -13.74 -0.08
CA ASP A 316 -19.78 -13.36 1.20
C ASP A 316 -18.68 -13.06 2.22
N TRP A 317 -17.60 -13.86 2.26
CA TRP A 317 -16.42 -13.58 3.09
C TRP A 317 -15.71 -12.29 2.66
N PHE A 318 -15.52 -12.06 1.37
CA PHE A 318 -14.89 -10.82 0.91
C PHE A 318 -15.76 -9.58 1.22
N SER A 319 -17.08 -9.73 1.21
CA SER A 319 -18.02 -8.66 1.56
C SER A 319 -18.14 -8.38 3.06
N SER A 320 -17.67 -9.28 3.93
CA SER A 320 -17.74 -9.12 5.40
C SER A 320 -16.51 -8.44 6.00
N VAL A 321 -15.43 -8.32 5.24
CA VAL A 321 -14.20 -7.64 5.64
C VAL A 321 -14.24 -6.16 5.21
N PHE A 322 -13.38 -5.34 5.82
CA PHE A 322 -13.18 -3.93 5.45
C PHE A 322 -11.70 -3.57 5.57
N HIS A 323 -11.30 -2.45 4.96
CA HIS A 323 -9.95 -1.91 5.04
C HIS A 323 -10.01 -0.45 5.50
N VAL A 324 -9.03 0.00 6.30
CA VAL A 324 -8.96 1.39 6.74
C VAL A 324 -7.87 2.13 5.97
N GLU A 325 -8.26 3.18 5.24
CA GLU A 325 -7.32 4.05 4.52
C GLU A 325 -6.92 5.22 5.43
N ASN A 326 -5.75 5.10 6.07
CA ASN A 326 -5.19 6.11 6.99
C ASN A 326 -4.31 7.16 6.28
N PHE A 327 -4.50 7.37 4.98
CA PHE A 327 -3.76 8.38 4.21
C PHE A 327 -4.69 9.17 3.28
N GLY A 328 -4.69 10.49 3.40
CA GLY A 328 -5.50 11.41 2.60
C GLY A 328 -6.95 11.53 3.04
N VAL A 329 -7.65 10.41 3.28
CA VAL A 329 -9.11 10.39 3.57
C VAL A 329 -9.51 9.86 4.94
N PHE A 330 -8.69 9.04 5.61
CA PHE A 330 -8.95 8.53 6.98
C PHE A 330 -10.32 7.84 7.12
N GLU A 331 -10.66 6.98 6.16
CA GLU A 331 -11.99 6.37 6.02
C GLU A 331 -11.94 4.83 5.97
N ARG A 332 -13.02 4.20 6.42
CA ARG A 332 -13.25 2.75 6.26
C ARG A 332 -13.79 2.46 4.85
N SER A 333 -13.04 1.68 4.08
CA SER A 333 -13.48 1.13 2.80
C SER A 333 -14.16 -0.22 3.02
N PHE A 334 -15.48 -0.25 2.80
CA PHE A 334 -16.28 -1.47 2.87
C PHE A 334 -16.40 -2.15 1.51
N PHE A 335 -16.38 -3.49 1.49
CA PHE A 335 -16.52 -4.31 0.28
C PHE A 335 -17.94 -4.87 0.09
N THR A 336 -18.92 -4.26 0.77
CA THR A 336 -20.29 -4.75 0.92
C THR A 336 -20.99 -5.08 -0.39
N SER A 337 -21.83 -6.11 -0.35
CA SER A 337 -22.72 -6.46 -1.46
C SER A 337 -23.93 -5.52 -1.52
N MET A 338 -24.51 -5.32 -2.71
CA MET A 338 -25.75 -4.56 -2.84
C MET A 338 -26.89 -5.18 -2.02
N SER A 339 -27.61 -4.36 -1.25
CA SER A 339 -28.72 -4.77 -0.39
C SER A 339 -29.98 -5.17 -1.16
N SER A 340 -30.13 -4.77 -2.43
CA SER A 340 -31.29 -5.08 -3.27
C SER A 340 -30.90 -5.39 -4.72
N LYS A 341 -31.67 -6.27 -5.36
CA LYS A 341 -31.46 -6.61 -6.77
C LYS A 341 -31.87 -5.45 -7.67
N PRO A 342 -31.01 -4.99 -8.60
CA PRO A 342 -31.34 -3.89 -9.50
C PRO A 342 -32.44 -4.28 -10.49
N SER A 343 -33.30 -3.30 -10.80
CA SER A 343 -34.32 -3.42 -11.84
C SER A 343 -33.70 -3.61 -13.23
N ILE A 344 -34.47 -4.14 -14.19
CA ILE A 344 -33.99 -4.40 -15.56
C ILE A 344 -33.48 -3.11 -16.24
N SER A 345 -34.20 -1.99 -16.06
CA SER A 345 -33.79 -0.69 -16.60
C SER A 345 -32.46 -0.21 -15.99
N ALA A 346 -32.26 -0.40 -14.68
CA ALA A 346 -31.01 -0.06 -14.01
C ALA A 346 -29.83 -0.91 -14.50
N ARG A 347 -30.05 -2.22 -14.73
CA ARG A 347 -29.05 -3.14 -15.30
C ARG A 347 -28.59 -2.69 -16.69
N LEU A 348 -29.54 -2.41 -17.59
CA LEU A 348 -29.26 -1.94 -18.95
C LEU A 348 -28.52 -0.60 -18.94
N LYS A 349 -28.98 0.37 -18.13
CA LYS A 349 -28.32 1.67 -18.00
C LYS A 349 -26.87 1.52 -17.52
N PHE A 350 -26.62 0.65 -16.53
CA PHE A 350 -25.28 0.39 -16.04
C PHE A 350 -24.39 -0.24 -17.11
N LEU A 351 -24.89 -1.25 -17.82
CA LEU A 351 -24.17 -1.91 -18.91
C LEU A 351 -23.77 -0.92 -20.03
N PHE A 352 -24.71 -0.08 -20.49
CA PHE A 352 -24.43 0.98 -21.47
C PHE A 352 -23.38 1.98 -20.96
N THR A 353 -23.41 2.31 -19.67
CA THR A 353 -22.44 3.23 -19.06
C THR A 353 -21.03 2.64 -19.05
N VAL A 354 -20.90 1.35 -18.69
CA VAL A 354 -19.60 0.64 -18.69
C VAL A 354 -19.03 0.57 -20.10
N LEU A 355 -19.85 0.24 -21.11
CA LEU A 355 -19.45 0.16 -22.51
C LEU A 355 -19.04 1.52 -23.10
N ARG A 356 -19.78 2.60 -22.78
CA ARG A 356 -19.49 3.95 -23.31
C ARG A 356 -18.25 4.62 -22.72
N ARG A 357 -17.91 4.34 -21.45
CA ARG A 357 -16.80 5.00 -20.74
C ARG A 357 -15.48 4.21 -20.73
N ASN A 358 -15.36 3.15 -21.54
CA ASN A 358 -14.24 2.20 -21.43
C ASN A 358 -14.01 1.70 -19.98
N GLY A 359 -15.08 1.60 -19.18
CA GLY A 359 -15.09 1.03 -17.83
C GLY A 359 -14.20 1.68 -16.75
N ARG A 360 -13.47 2.78 -17.03
CA ARG A 360 -12.50 3.34 -16.07
C ARG A 360 -13.19 3.85 -14.80
N GLY A 361 -12.78 3.32 -13.64
CA GLY A 361 -13.20 3.74 -12.29
C GLY A 361 -14.58 3.25 -11.83
N LEU A 362 -15.51 2.93 -12.73
CA LEU A 362 -16.88 2.52 -12.37
C LEU A 362 -16.97 1.14 -11.74
N LEU A 363 -15.99 0.27 -12.01
CA LEU A 363 -16.04 -1.14 -11.64
C LEU A 363 -15.51 -1.46 -10.22
N GLY A 364 -14.97 -0.46 -9.51
CA GLY A 364 -14.55 -0.60 -8.11
C GLY A 364 -13.36 -1.55 -7.91
N PHE A 365 -13.25 -2.11 -6.69
CA PHE A 365 -12.14 -2.97 -6.27
C PHE A 365 -12.14 -4.37 -6.89
N TRP A 366 -13.33 -4.89 -7.25
CA TRP A 366 -13.50 -6.19 -7.90
C TRP A 366 -14.53 -6.09 -9.03
N PRO A 367 -14.08 -5.80 -10.27
CA PRO A 367 -14.95 -5.56 -11.42
C PRO A 367 -15.95 -6.68 -11.71
N TRP A 368 -15.50 -7.94 -11.67
CA TRP A 368 -16.37 -9.09 -11.84
C TRP A 368 -17.53 -9.11 -10.82
N LYS A 369 -17.23 -8.93 -9.51
CA LYS A 369 -18.26 -8.90 -8.45
C LYS A 369 -19.28 -7.79 -8.71
N LYS A 370 -18.82 -6.60 -9.09
CA LYS A 370 -19.70 -5.47 -9.38
C LYS A 370 -20.62 -5.73 -10.58
N LEU A 371 -20.13 -6.44 -11.60
CA LEU A 371 -20.96 -6.85 -12.74
C LEU A 371 -21.98 -7.92 -12.36
N ASP A 372 -21.60 -8.88 -11.51
CA ASP A 372 -22.51 -9.92 -11.01
C ASP A 372 -23.69 -9.28 -10.24
N GLU A 373 -23.38 -8.33 -9.36
CA GLU A 373 -24.39 -7.60 -8.57
C GLU A 373 -25.27 -6.69 -9.43
N ARG A 374 -24.66 -5.92 -10.35
CA ARG A 374 -25.35 -4.84 -11.07
C ARG A 374 -26.01 -5.26 -12.38
N VAL A 375 -25.59 -6.37 -12.97
CA VAL A 375 -26.07 -6.82 -14.28
C VAL A 375 -26.53 -8.27 -14.20
N GLY A 376 -25.68 -9.13 -13.63
CA GLY A 376 -25.95 -10.55 -13.41
C GLY A 376 -24.79 -11.44 -13.86
N ARG A 377 -24.71 -12.62 -13.21
CA ARG A 377 -23.63 -13.60 -13.37
C ARG A 377 -23.25 -13.99 -14.80
N PRO A 378 -24.19 -14.19 -15.75
CA PRO A 378 -23.81 -14.53 -17.13
C PRO A 378 -22.93 -13.46 -17.78
N ILE A 379 -23.23 -12.18 -17.56
CA ILE A 379 -22.45 -11.06 -18.09
C ILE A 379 -21.12 -10.92 -17.36
N ALA A 380 -21.10 -11.12 -16.03
CA ALA A 380 -19.86 -11.15 -15.26
C ALA A 380 -18.93 -12.27 -15.72
N ASN A 381 -19.46 -13.47 -15.98
CA ASN A 381 -18.70 -14.61 -16.49
C ASN A 381 -18.16 -14.35 -17.90
N LEU A 382 -18.95 -13.74 -18.80
CA LEU A 382 -18.49 -13.34 -20.12
C LEU A 382 -17.34 -12.33 -20.03
N TYR A 383 -17.49 -11.32 -19.15
CA TYR A 383 -16.42 -10.38 -18.84
C TYR A 383 -15.15 -11.12 -18.37
N GLY A 384 -15.29 -12.02 -17.39
CA GLY A 384 -14.17 -12.81 -16.88
C GLY A 384 -13.47 -13.65 -17.95
N LEU A 385 -14.22 -14.26 -18.86
CA LEU A 385 -13.66 -15.00 -20.00
C LEU A 385 -12.86 -14.08 -20.93
N ILE A 386 -13.38 -12.91 -21.25
CA ILE A 386 -12.67 -11.91 -22.07
C ILE A 386 -11.36 -11.51 -21.38
N ARG A 387 -11.40 -11.20 -20.08
CA ARG A 387 -10.21 -10.81 -19.30
C ARG A 387 -9.18 -11.93 -19.20
N TYR A 388 -9.63 -13.18 -19.09
CA TYR A 388 -8.74 -14.35 -19.05
C TYR A 388 -7.99 -14.59 -20.36
N LEU A 389 -8.63 -14.29 -21.50
CA LEU A 389 -8.07 -14.45 -22.84
C LEU A 389 -7.21 -13.26 -23.30
N GLN A 390 -7.30 -12.11 -22.61
CA GLN A 390 -6.44 -10.96 -22.88
C GLN A 390 -4.99 -11.29 -22.53
N LYS A 391 -4.09 -11.04 -23.48
CA LYS A 391 -2.64 -11.23 -23.31
C LYS A 391 -2.04 -10.14 -22.44
#